data_AF-A0A662REI3-F1
#
_entry.id   AF-A0A662REI3-F1
#
_cell.length_a   1.000
_cell.length_b   1.000
_cell.length_c   1.000
_cell.angle_alpha   90.00
_cell.angle_beta   90.00
_cell.angle_gamma   90.00
#
_symmetry.space_group_name_H-M   'P 1'
#
loop_
_entity.id
_entity.type
_entity.pdbx_description
1 polymer ?
#
loop_
_entity_poly.entity_id
_entity_poly.type
_entity_poly.pdbx_seq_one_letter_code
_entity_poly.pdbx_strand_id
1 'polypeptide(L)' 'MKTELAEDIFEEGIETLYEKLGPIKAIKFFQLVGVTRGDTLKEIEEKTEKMSKEEVLKLIQP' A
#
# COMPACT_ATOMS: atom_id res chain seq x y z
N MET A 1 -24.65 -4.30 -5.75
CA MET A 1 -25.09 -3.20 -4.87
C MET A 1 -24.41 -3.15 -3.51
N LYS A 2 -24.67 -4.05 -2.53
CA LYS A 2 -23.98 -3.96 -1.22
C LYS A 2 -22.48 -4.30 -1.29
N THR A 3 -22.10 -5.20 -2.19
CA THR A 3 -20.73 -5.64 -2.41
C THR A 3 -19.89 -4.56 -3.10
N GLU A 4 -20.43 -3.90 -4.13
CA GLU A 4 -19.75 -2.79 -4.84
C GLU A 4 -19.43 -1.63 -3.89
N LEU A 5 -20.39 -1.18 -3.08
CA LEU A 5 -20.13 -0.10 -2.12
C LEU A 5 -19.03 -0.47 -1.10
N ALA A 6 -18.99 -1.74 -0.68
CA ALA A 6 -17.97 -2.19 0.25
C ALA A 6 -16.58 -2.29 -0.41
N GLU A 7 -16.52 -2.61 -1.71
CA GLU A 7 -15.28 -2.64 -2.49
C GLU A 7 -14.78 -1.22 -2.77
N ASP A 8 -15.66 -0.30 -3.16
CA ASP A 8 -15.34 1.11 -3.41
C ASP A 8 -14.75 1.78 -2.15
N ILE A 9 -15.39 1.60 -0.99
CA ILE A 9 -14.90 2.13 0.29
C ILE A 9 -13.54 1.54 0.66
N PHE A 10 -13.32 0.26 0.34
CA PHE A 10 -12.07 -0.42 0.63
C PHE A 10 -10.93 0.09 -0.26
N GLU A 11 -11.18 0.30 -1.56
CA GLU A 11 -10.22 0.90 -2.50
C GLU A 11 -9.88 2.35 -2.12
N GLU A 12 -10.88 3.20 -1.84
CA GLU A 12 -10.65 4.58 -1.36
C GLU A 12 -9.81 4.61 -0.08
N GLY A 13 -10.07 3.68 0.84
CA GLY A 13 -9.31 3.56 2.09
C GLY A 13 -7.84 3.18 1.84
N ILE A 14 -7.59 2.28 0.88
CA ILE A 14 -6.23 1.89 0.48
C ILE A 14 -5.50 3.05 -0.17
N GLU A 15 -6.13 3.73 -1.13
CA GLU A 15 -5.53 4.89 -1.81
C GLU A 15 -5.19 5.99 -0.81
N THR A 16 -6.12 6.32 0.08
CA THR A 16 -5.90 7.33 1.13
C THR A 16 -4.71 6.97 2.03
N LEU A 17 -4.59 5.70 2.42
CA LEU A 17 -3.46 5.22 3.23
C LEU A 17 -2.12 5.35 2.47
N TYR A 18 -2.11 4.99 1.19
CA TYR A 18 -0.94 5.16 0.32
C TYR A 18 -0.53 6.63 0.18
N GLU A 19 -1.49 7.55 0.00
CA GLU A 19 -1.21 8.98 -0.11
C GLU A 19 -0.69 9.61 1.18
N LYS A 20 -1.26 9.24 2.34
CA LYS A 20 -0.93 9.88 3.62
C LYS A 20 0.33 9.32 4.27
N LEU A 21 0.54 8.01 4.16
CA LEU A 21 1.66 7.34 4.83
C LEU A 21 2.83 7.10 3.89
N GLY A 22 2.58 7.09 2.58
CA GLY A 22 3.51 6.55 1.60
C GLY A 22 3.49 5.02 1.57
N PRO A 23 3.92 4.42 0.45
CA PRO A 23 3.73 3.00 0.19
C PRO A 23 4.33 2.04 1.21
N ILE A 24 5.54 2.31 1.70
CA ILE A 24 6.18 1.43 2.70
C ILE A 24 5.42 1.44 4.03
N LYS A 25 5.01 2.62 4.51
CA LYS A 25 4.32 2.74 5.81
C LYS A 25 2.89 2.22 5.72
N ALA A 26 2.20 2.42 4.59
CA ALA A 26 0.88 1.85 4.34
C ALA A 26 0.92 0.32 4.32
N ILE A 27 1.93 -0.28 3.67
CA ILE A 27 2.07 -1.74 3.63
C ILE A 27 2.42 -2.31 5.00
N LYS A 28 3.33 -1.67 5.74
CA LYS A 28 3.58 -2.05 7.15
C LYS A 28 2.33 -1.90 8.02
N PHE A 29 1.52 -0.87 7.78
CA PHE A 29 0.25 -0.69 8.48
C PHE A 29 -0.68 -1.88 8.20
N PHE A 30 -0.89 -2.26 6.93
CA PHE A 30 -1.70 -3.42 6.58
C PHE A 30 -1.19 -4.73 7.19
N GLN A 31 0.14 -4.92 7.23
CA GLN A 31 0.77 -6.05 7.91
C GLN A 31 0.50 -6.05 9.42
N LEU A 32 0.56 -4.89 10.08
CA LEU A 32 0.28 -4.75 11.51
C LEU A 32 -1.18 -4.97 11.85
N VAL A 33 -2.11 -4.52 11.00
CA VAL A 33 -3.56 -4.68 11.22
C VAL A 33 -4.11 -6.02 10.69
N GLY A 34 -3.25 -6.90 10.17
CA GLY A 34 -3.63 -8.23 9.68
C GLY A 34 -4.53 -8.23 8.45
N VAL A 35 -4.66 -7.09 7.75
CA VAL A 35 -5.45 -6.97 6.53
C VAL A 35 -4.64 -7.57 5.39
N THR A 36 -4.91 -8.84 5.08
CA THR A 36 -4.25 -9.60 4.02
C THR A 36 -5.27 -9.96 2.94
N ARG A 37 -5.42 -9.12 1.92
CA ARG A 37 -6.22 -9.46 0.73
C ARG A 37 -5.38 -9.87 -0.49
N GLY A 38 -4.06 -9.74 -0.42
CA GLY A 38 -3.11 -10.17 -1.44
C GLY A 38 -1.70 -10.09 -0.89
N ASP A 39 -0.76 -10.86 -1.47
CA ASP A 39 0.64 -10.90 -1.08
C ASP A 39 1.23 -9.49 -1.03
N THR A 40 1.22 -8.87 0.15
CA THR A 40 1.73 -7.51 0.39
C THR A 40 3.20 -7.39 -0.03
N LEU A 41 3.96 -8.48 0.04
CA LEU A 41 5.31 -8.56 -0.50
C LEU A 41 5.34 -8.36 -2.02
N LYS A 42 4.43 -8.99 -2.75
CA LYS A 42 4.35 -8.89 -4.21
C LYS A 42 3.93 -7.49 -4.65
N GLU A 43 3.01 -6.85 -3.93
CA GLU A 43 2.66 -5.44 -4.18
C GLU A 43 3.83 -4.48 -3.88
N ILE A 44 4.63 -4.74 -2.84
CA ILE A 44 5.86 -3.99 -2.58
C ILE A 44 6.80 -4.14 -3.77
N GLU A 45 7.03 -5.38 -4.22
CA GLU A 45 7.92 -5.69 -5.33
C GLU A 45 7.45 -4.99 -6.62
N GLU A 46 6.18 -5.13 -7.01
CA GLU A 46 5.63 -4.48 -8.21
C GLU A 46 5.70 -2.95 -8.15
N LYS A 47 5.44 -2.35 -6.98
CA LYS A 47 5.53 -0.88 -6.82
C LYS A 47 6.96 -0.38 -6.77
N THR A 48 7.91 -1.17 -6.29
CA THR A 48 9.32 -0.76 -6.15
C THR A 48 10.18 -1.15 -7.34
N GLU A 49 9.74 -2.10 -8.19
CA GLU A 49 10.47 -2.58 -9.37
C GLU A 49 10.80 -1.46 -10.38
N LYS A 50 9.91 -0.48 -10.52
CA LYS A 50 10.08 0.65 -11.45
C LYS A 50 10.75 1.88 -10.82
N MET A 51 11.08 1.82 -9.54
CA MET A 51 11.66 2.95 -8.82
C MET A 51 13.18 2.95 -8.96
N SER A 52 13.75 4.13 -9.17
CA SER A 52 15.20 4.33 -9.09
C SER A 52 15.68 4.10 -7.65
N LYS A 53 16.98 3.78 -7.51
CA LYS A 53 17.60 3.56 -6.21
C LYS A 53 17.43 4.77 -5.28
N GLU A 54 17.49 5.99 -5.82
CA GLU A 54 17.25 7.23 -5.07
C GLU A 54 15.79 7.33 -4.58
N GLU A 55 14.82 6.93 -5.40
CA GLU A 55 13.40 6.94 -5.02
C GLU A 55 13.10 5.90 -3.94
N VAL A 56 13.70 4.71 -4.04
CA VAL A 56 13.61 3.68 -2.99
C VAL A 56 14.24 4.17 -1.69
N LEU A 57 15.41 4.82 -1.75
CA LEU A 57 16.09 5.33 -0.56
C LEU A 57 15.29 6.42 0.15
N LYS A 58 14.60 7.30 -0.60
CA LYS A 58 13.68 8.30 -0.03
C LYS A 58 12.48 7.71 0.70
N LEU A 59 12.11 6.45 0.39
CA LEU A 59 11.06 5.75 1.11
C LEU A 59 11.56 5.10 2.42
N ILE A 60 12.87 4.82 2.51
CA ILE A 60 13.49 4.13 3.65
C ILE A 60 14.03 5.12 4.69
N GLN A 61 14.48 6.29 4.27
CA GLN A 61 15.05 7.31 5.15
C GLN A 61 14.05 8.46 5.40
N PRO A 62 13.61 8.69 6.66
CA PRO A 62 12.71 9.78 7.03
C PRO A 62 13.35 11.16 6.89
#